data_AF-A0A1L7CJ62-F1
#
_entry.id   AF-A0A1L7CJ62-F1
#
_cell.length_a   1.000
_cell.length_b   1.000
_cell.length_c   1.000
_cell.angle_alpha   90.00
_cell.angle_beta   90.00
_cell.angle_gamma   90.00
#
_symmetry.space_group_name_H-M   'P 1'
#
loop_
_entity.id
_entity.type
_entity.pdbx_description
1 polymer ?
#
loop_
_entity_poly.entity_id
_entity_poly.type
_entity_poly.pdbx_seq_one_letter_code
_entity_poly.pdbx_strand_id
1 'polypeptide(L)' 'MTAPATLKNTTLRSDEFTCPSCVAKIENKLNGLDGVENAEVKFSSGRILVTHDPQKASVRDLVTAVAEVGYTAKPSAI' A
#
# COMPACT_ATOMS: atom_id res chain seq x y z
N MET A 1 -16.02 -3.55 23.12
CA MET A 1 -15.99 -2.07 23.16
C MET A 1 -14.72 -1.63 22.46
N THR A 2 -14.93 -1.12 21.25
CA THR A 2 -14.08 -0.42 20.28
C THR A 2 -12.56 -0.60 20.39
N ALA A 3 -12.01 -1.51 19.58
CA ALA A 3 -10.59 -1.45 19.23
C ALA A 3 -10.33 -0.06 18.61
N PRO A 4 -9.40 0.74 19.15
CA PRO A 4 -9.09 2.03 18.58
C PRO A 4 -8.55 1.77 17.18
N ALA A 5 -9.32 2.10 16.15
CA ALA A 5 -8.87 2.02 14.76
C ALA A 5 -7.75 3.05 14.59
N THR A 6 -6.53 2.67 14.97
CA THR A 6 -5.30 3.47 14.82
C THR A 6 -4.78 3.25 13.42
N LEU A 7 -5.66 3.48 12.44
CA LEU A 7 -5.32 3.37 11.04
C LEU A 7 -4.26 4.41 10.73
N LYS A 8 -3.13 3.96 10.20
CA LYS A 8 -2.07 4.80 9.71
C LYS A 8 -2.17 4.89 8.19
N ASN A 9 -2.05 6.13 7.71
CA ASN A 9 -1.96 6.42 6.30
C ASN A 9 -0.48 6.41 5.92
N THR A 10 -0.04 5.32 5.29
CA THR A 10 1.31 5.19 4.75
C THR A 10 1.31 5.60 3.30
N THR A 11 2.25 6.47 2.91
CA THR A 11 2.48 6.79 1.51
C THR A 11 3.70 6.01 0.99
N LEU A 12 3.50 5.17 -0.01
CA LEU A 12 4.56 4.52 -0.76
C LEU A 12 4.80 5.26 -2.08
N ARG A 13 6.05 5.31 -2.53
CA ARG A 13 6.43 5.75 -3.87
C ARG A 13 7.13 4.60 -4.58
N SER A 14 6.80 4.43 -5.86
CA SER A 14 7.54 3.55 -6.75
C SER A 14 8.11 4.39 -7.87
N ASP A 15 9.39 4.20 -8.17
CA ASP A 15 10.04 4.82 -9.33
C ASP A 15 9.57 4.17 -10.65
N GLU A 16 8.93 2.99 -10.57
CA GLU A 16 8.49 2.20 -11.71
C GLU A 16 6.97 2.13 -11.79
N PHE A 17 6.32 3.27 -11.98
CA PHE A 17 4.93 3.32 -12.43
C PHE A 17 4.91 3.35 -13.95
N THR A 18 5.15 2.18 -14.56
CA THR A 18 5.25 2.10 -16.03
C THR A 18 3.98 1.54 -16.68
N CYS A 19 3.02 1.00 -15.91
CA CYS A 19 1.82 0.40 -16.51
C CYS A 19 0.55 0.50 -15.62
N PRO A 20 -0.58 1.02 -16.14
CA PRO A 20 -1.84 1.11 -15.39
C PRO A 20 -2.41 -0.26 -14.99
N SER A 21 -2.10 -1.32 -15.75
CA SER A 21 -2.52 -2.69 -15.45
C SER A 21 -1.90 -3.23 -14.15
N CYS A 22 -0.72 -2.74 -13.78
CA CYS A 22 0.02 -3.20 -12.62
C CYS A 22 -0.45 -2.50 -11.34
N VAL A 23 -0.87 -1.24 -11.48
CA VAL A 23 -1.49 -0.45 -10.42
C VAL A 23 -2.71 -1.15 -9.83
N ALA A 24 -3.65 -1.56 -10.68
CA ALA A 24 -4.89 -2.21 -10.23
C ALA A 24 -4.63 -3.54 -9.51
N LYS A 25 -3.59 -4.29 -9.93
CA LYS A 25 -3.16 -5.53 -9.26
C LYS A 25 -2.60 -5.25 -7.86
N ILE A 26 -1.73 -4.26 -7.75
CA ILE A 26 -1.13 -3.87 -6.47
C ILE A 26 -2.22 -3.39 -5.51
N GLU A 27 -3.13 -2.53 -5.98
CA GLU A 27 -4.22 -1.99 -5.18
C GLU A 27 -5.16 -3.10 -4.66
N ASN A 28 -5.53 -4.06 -5.50
CA ASN A 28 -6.31 -5.23 -5.09
C ASN A 28 -5.56 -6.10 -4.07
N LYS A 29 -4.26 -6.37 -4.30
CA LYS A 29 -3.44 -7.16 -3.39
C LYS A 29 -3.30 -6.49 -2.03
N LEU A 30 -3.12 -5.17 -2.00
CA LEU A 30 -3.03 -4.39 -0.76
C LEU A 30 -4.37 -4.34 -0.03
N ASN A 31 -5.48 -4.04 -0.72
CA ASN A 31 -6.82 -4.08 -0.12
C ASN A 31 -7.19 -5.47 0.43
N GLY A 32 -6.62 -6.55 -0.12
CA GLY A 32 -6.82 -7.91 0.36
C GLY A 32 -5.98 -8.30 1.58
N LEU A 33 -5.07 -7.44 2.08
CA LEU A 33 -4.26 -7.74 3.26
C LEU A 33 -5.06 -7.56 4.55
N ASP A 34 -4.88 -8.49 5.51
CA ASP A 34 -5.53 -8.38 6.82
C ASP A 34 -4.95 -7.20 7.60
N GLY A 35 -5.78 -6.19 7.84
CA GLY A 35 -5.36 -4.93 8.46
C GLY A 35 -5.20 -3.77 7.48
N VAL A 36 -5.40 -3.95 6.18
CA VAL A 36 -5.59 -2.82 5.25
C VAL A 36 -7.07 -2.48 5.20
N GLU A 37 -7.39 -1.22 5.50
CA GLU A 37 -8.75 -0.68 5.40
C GLU A 37 -9.01 -0.03 4.05
N ASN A 38 -7.96 0.57 3.46
CA ASN A 38 -8.05 1.18 2.16
C ASN A 38 -6.67 1.25 1.51
N ALA A 39 -6.60 0.98 0.21
CA ALA A 39 -5.42 1.25 -0.60
C ALA A 39 -5.84 1.99 -1.86
N GLU A 40 -5.16 3.09 -2.16
CA GLU A 40 -5.44 3.95 -3.28
C GLU A 40 -4.13 4.35 -3.98
N VAL A 41 -4.00 3.98 -5.25
CA VAL A 41 -2.77 4.23 -6.01
C VAL A 41 -2.96 5.38 -7.00
N LYS A 42 -2.28 6.50 -6.76
CA LYS A 42 -2.23 7.67 -7.64
C LYS A 42 -1.08 7.57 -8.64
N PHE A 43 -1.30 6.84 -9.74
CA PHE A 43 -0.36 6.75 -10.86
C PHE A 43 0.03 8.12 -11.42
N SER A 44 -0.93 9.05 -11.56
CA SER A 44 -0.67 10.43 -12.07
C SER A 44 0.38 11.20 -11.27
N SER A 45 0.62 10.84 -10.01
CA SER A 45 1.64 11.47 -9.16
C SER A 45 2.73 10.51 -8.69
N GLY A 46 2.66 9.23 -9.11
CA GLY A 46 3.55 8.17 -8.64
C GLY A 46 3.45 7.88 -7.13
N ARG A 47 2.29 8.12 -6.51
CA ARG A 47 2.08 7.97 -5.05
C ARG A 47 1.07 6.87 -4.77
N ILE A 48 1.31 6.08 -3.73
CA ILE A 48 0.42 5.03 -3.25
C ILE A 48 0.01 5.42 -1.83
N LEU A 49 -1.26 5.67 -1.59
CA LEU A 49 -1.80 5.93 -0.27
C LEU A 49 -2.41 4.63 0.26
N VAL A 50 -1.95 4.18 1.42
CA VAL A 50 -2.48 2.98 2.06
C VAL A 50 -2.89 3.32 3.48
N THR A 51 -4.16 3.14 3.77
CA THR A 51 -4.75 3.22 5.10
C THR A 51 -4.78 1.81 5.68
N HIS A 52 -3.93 1.57 6.67
CA HIS A 52 -3.77 0.25 7.27
C HIS A 52 -3.53 0.36 8.77
N ASP A 53 -3.85 -0.71 9.51
CA ASP A 53 -3.56 -0.81 10.93
C ASP A 53 -2.10 -1.24 11.12
N PRO A 54 -1.22 -0.41 11.70
CA PRO A 54 0.20 -0.72 11.92
C PRO A 54 0.44 -1.88 12.88
N GLN A 55 -0.56 -2.28 13.68
CA GLN A 55 -0.48 -3.47 14.54
C GLN A 55 -0.66 -4.76 13.73
N LYS A 56 -1.39 -4.71 12.61
CA LYS A 56 -1.69 -5.88 11.77
C LYS A 56 -0.88 -5.89 10.48
N ALA A 57 -0.96 -4.82 9.70
CA ALA A 57 -0.23 -4.63 8.46
C ALA A 57 0.85 -3.58 8.72
N SER A 58 2.11 -3.87 8.43
CA SER A 58 3.18 -2.86 8.53
C SER A 58 3.61 -2.43 7.14
N VAL A 59 4.29 -1.28 7.05
CA VAL A 59 4.86 -0.77 5.80
C VAL A 59 5.68 -1.84 5.06
N ARG A 60 6.46 -2.63 5.81
CA ARG A 60 7.20 -3.79 5.27
C ARG A 60 6.30 -4.84 4.63
N ASP A 61 5.16 -5.11 5.24
CA ASP A 61 4.18 -6.09 4.76
C ASP A 61 3.57 -5.62 3.44
N LEU A 62 3.19 -4.34 3.36
CA LEU A 62 2.71 -3.71 2.13
C LEU A 62 3.76 -3.80 1.01
N VAL A 63 5.02 -3.45 1.31
CA VAL A 63 6.14 -3.54 0.36
C VAL A 63 6.38 -4.98 -0.09
N THR A 64 6.30 -5.93 0.83
CA THR A 64 6.47 -7.36 0.53
C THR A 64 5.34 -7.85 -0.36
N ALA A 65 4.09 -7.49 -0.07
CA ALA A 65 2.94 -7.83 -0.90
C ALA A 65 3.07 -7.27 -2.32
N VAL A 66 3.61 -6.05 -2.47
CA VAL A 66 3.91 -5.45 -3.78
C VAL A 66 5.04 -6.21 -4.49
N ALA A 67 6.08 -6.62 -3.75
CA ALA A 67 7.20 -7.43 -4.26
C ALA A 67 6.77 -8.82 -4.72
N GLU A 68 5.79 -9.45 -4.05
CA GLU A 68 5.19 -10.71 -4.51
C GLU A 68 4.49 -10.58 -5.87
N VAL A 69 4.00 -9.39 -6.22
CA VAL A 69 3.42 -9.12 -7.55
C VAL A 69 4.49 -8.80 -8.60
N GLY A 70 5.77 -8.74 -8.19
CA GLY A 70 6.92 -8.43 -9.05
C GLY A 70 7.28 -6.94 -9.11
N TYR A 71 6.78 -6.10 -8.20
CA TYR A 71 7.04 -4.65 -8.18
C TYR A 71 7.78 -4.24 -6.91
N THR A 72 8.67 -3.25 -7.01
CA THR A 72 9.35 -2.70 -5.83
C THR A 72 8.75 -1.34 -5.47
N ALA A 73 7.93 -1.28 -4.43
CA ALA A 73 7.51 -0.02 -3.83
C ALA A 73 8.42 0.34 -2.66
N LYS A 74 8.73 1.63 -2.49
CA LYS A 74 9.49 2.14 -1.35
C LYS A 74 8.61 3.03 -0.49
N PRO A 75 8.63 2.90 0.84
CA PRO A 75 7.99 3.88 1.68
C PRO A 75 8.71 5.21 1.58
N SER A 76 7.97 6.24 1.18
CA SER A 76 8.44 7.61 1.35
C SER A 76 7.94 8.08 2.70
N ALA A 77 8.76 7.87 3.73
CA ALA A 77 8.70 8.74 4.89
C ALA A 77 9.09 10.14 4.40
N ILE A 78 8.16 11.09 4.50
CA ILE A 78 8.53 12.50 4.57
C ILE A 78 8.72 12.88 6.04
#